data_AF-H5Y8S9-F1
#
_entry.id   AF-H5Y8S9-F1
#
_cell.length_a   1.000
_cell.length_b   1.000
_cell.length_c   1.000
_cell.angle_alpha   90.00
_cell.angle_beta   90.00
_cell.angle_gamma   90.00
#
_symmetry.space_group_name_H-M   'P 1'
#
loop_
_entity.id
_entity.type
_entity.pdbx_description
1 polymer ?
#
loop_
_entity_poly.entity_id
_entity_poly.type
_entity_poly.pdbx_seq_one_letter_code
_entity_poly.pdbx_strand_id
1 'polypeptide(L)'
;MKRNLARVSRWPLRSLSIGKLYEASKDEKTIHARALRLLRSWLSPQQRADFDRKRYFDVVGCDTGKRYRIRRGTSANVNEIDEYGRLGTGRCFVPLGGLAQGDVMLAQKIALETDENHALSIANSFPGPLGWRLPRRRPAEARSPGVRLSPG
;
A
#
# COMPACT_ATOMS: atom_id res chain seq x y z
N MET A 1 67.62 9.59 -5.14
CA MET A 1 66.29 9.06 -5.50
C MET A 1 65.38 9.10 -4.28
N LYS A 2 64.48 10.08 -4.17
CA LYS A 2 63.50 10.16 -3.07
C LYS A 2 62.12 9.77 -3.59
N ARG A 3 61.54 8.71 -3.04
CA ARG A 3 60.17 8.25 -3.29
C ARG A 3 59.20 9.27 -2.70
N ASN A 4 58.43 9.96 -3.55
CA ASN A 4 57.29 10.76 -3.12
C ASN A 4 56.05 9.86 -3.04
N LEU A 5 55.69 9.43 -1.84
CA LEU A 5 54.36 8.89 -1.54
C LEU A 5 53.38 10.07 -1.51
N ALA A 6 52.67 10.27 -2.62
CA ALA A 6 51.62 11.26 -2.70
C ALA A 6 50.50 10.90 -1.71
N ARG A 7 50.25 11.81 -0.78
CA ARG A 7 49.25 11.77 0.27
C ARG A 7 47.85 11.72 -0.36
N VAL A 8 47.25 10.53 -0.47
CA VAL A 8 45.84 10.38 -0.85
C VAL A 8 44.98 11.16 0.14
N SER A 9 44.33 12.21 -0.36
CA SER A 9 43.53 13.14 0.44
C SER A 9 42.31 12.42 1.02
N ARG A 10 42.19 12.43 2.35
CA ARG A 10 41.14 11.76 3.14
C ARG A 10 39.80 12.54 3.14
N TRP A 11 39.50 13.29 2.08
CA TRP A 11 38.41 14.28 1.98
C TRP A 11 37.30 14.05 0.92
N PRO A 12 37.05 12.85 0.34
CA PRO A 12 35.89 12.66 -0.55
C PRO A 12 34.61 12.23 0.18
N LEU A 13 34.70 11.62 1.36
CA LEU A 13 33.54 11.00 2.00
C LEU A 13 32.57 12.00 2.65
N ARG A 14 33.09 13.11 3.22
CA ARG A 14 32.28 14.12 3.91
C ARG A 14 31.44 14.97 2.94
N SER A 15 31.98 15.35 1.78
CA SER A 15 31.21 16.10 0.77
C SER A 15 30.11 15.24 0.13
N LEU A 16 30.40 13.96 -0.15
CA LEU A 16 29.41 13.01 -0.65
C LEU A 16 28.27 12.76 0.34
N SER A 17 28.57 12.64 1.63
CA SER A 17 27.55 12.45 2.66
C SER A 17 26.69 13.70 2.86
N ILE A 18 27.28 14.91 2.81
CA ILE A 18 26.52 16.17 2.81
C ILE A 18 25.60 16.26 1.58
N GLY A 19 26.09 15.93 0.39
CA GLY A 19 25.28 15.90 -0.83
C GLY A 19 24.08 14.94 -0.72
N LYS A 20 24.31 13.72 -0.20
CA LYS A 20 23.24 12.73 0.02
C LYS A 20 22.20 13.22 1.04
N LEU A 21 22.63 13.87 2.12
CA LEU A 21 21.72 14.44 3.12
C LEU A 21 20.90 15.60 2.55
N TYR A 22 21.51 16.43 1.73
CA TYR A 22 20.84 17.55 1.07
C TYR A 22 19.77 17.07 0.08
N GLU A 23 20.08 16.08 -0.75
CA GLU A 23 19.10 15.48 -1.66
C GLU A 23 17.98 14.76 -0.91
N ALA A 24 18.28 14.01 0.16
CA ALA A 24 17.25 13.43 1.02
C ALA A 24 16.33 14.50 1.66
N SER A 25 16.90 15.64 2.08
CA SER A 25 16.12 16.76 2.62
C SER A 25 15.23 17.43 1.58
N LYS A 26 15.71 17.52 0.32
CA LYS A 26 14.90 18.01 -0.80
C LYS A 26 13.76 17.06 -1.12
N ASP A 27 14.04 15.77 -1.21
CA ASP A 27 13.06 14.74 -1.50
C ASP A 27 11.92 14.76 -0.47
N GLU A 28 12.26 14.92 0.82
CA GLU A 28 11.27 15.05 1.90
C GLU A 28 10.39 16.31 1.76
N LYS A 29 10.90 17.37 1.11
CA LYS A 29 10.17 18.62 0.92
C LYS A 29 9.24 18.61 -0.29
N THR A 30 9.28 17.58 -1.14
CA THR A 30 8.37 17.47 -2.29
C THR A 30 6.90 17.35 -1.85
N ILE A 31 5.97 17.83 -2.69
CA ILE A 31 4.52 17.69 -2.43
C ILE A 31 4.12 16.22 -2.27
N HIS A 32 4.73 15.32 -3.04
CA HIS A 32 4.46 13.88 -2.97
C HIS A 32 4.97 13.26 -1.67
N ALA A 33 6.15 13.64 -1.18
CA ALA A 33 6.66 13.15 0.09
C ALA A 33 5.81 13.64 1.26
N ARG A 34 5.39 14.92 1.25
CA ARG A 34 4.47 15.48 2.25
C ARG A 34 3.13 14.75 2.27
N ALA A 35 2.52 14.55 1.10
CA ALA A 35 1.26 13.81 0.96
C ALA A 35 1.39 12.36 1.46
N LEU A 36 2.47 11.66 1.12
CA LEU A 36 2.71 10.30 1.62
C LEU A 36 2.99 10.25 3.12
N ARG A 37 3.59 11.30 3.70
CA ARG A 37 3.79 11.42 5.15
C ARG A 37 2.46 11.63 5.87
N LEU A 38 1.61 12.49 5.32
CA LEU A 38 0.25 12.71 5.83
C LEU A 38 -0.59 11.43 5.76
N LEU A 39 -0.58 10.73 4.62
CA LEU A 39 -1.24 9.43 4.49
C LEU A 39 -0.80 8.48 5.63
N ARG A 40 0.52 8.32 5.84
CA ARG A 40 1.05 7.43 6.87
C ARG A 40 0.65 7.81 8.29
N SER A 41 0.49 9.09 8.61
CA SER A 41 0.06 9.52 9.94
C SER A 41 -1.41 9.22 10.21
N TRP A 42 -2.21 9.02 9.17
CA TRP A 42 -3.63 8.65 9.24
C TRP A 42 -3.88 7.13 9.17
N LEU A 43 -2.85 6.33 8.88
CA LEU A 43 -2.97 4.88 8.88
C LEU A 43 -2.83 4.33 10.30
N SER A 44 -3.66 3.33 10.62
CA SER A 44 -3.40 2.50 11.81
C SER A 44 -2.01 1.86 11.74
N PRO A 45 -1.41 1.44 12.87
CA PRO A 45 -0.09 0.81 12.87
C PRO A 45 0.01 -0.38 11.90
N GLN A 46 -1.03 -1.20 11.82
CA GLN A 46 -1.09 -2.33 10.90
C GLN A 46 -1.19 -1.89 9.44
N GLN A 47 -2.09 -0.96 9.11
CA GLN A 47 -2.22 -0.41 7.77
C GLN A 47 -0.93 0.25 7.29
N ARG A 48 -0.24 0.98 8.19
CA ARG A 48 1.05 1.61 7.89
C ARG A 48 2.12 0.56 7.58
N ALA A 49 2.23 -0.48 8.40
CA ALA A 49 3.17 -1.57 8.17
C ALA A 49 2.90 -2.30 6.84
N ASP A 50 1.63 -2.53 6.51
CA ASP A 50 1.24 -3.09 5.21
C ASP A 50 1.55 -2.15 4.05
N PHE A 51 1.29 -0.85 4.19
CA PHE A 51 1.59 0.12 3.15
C PHE A 51 3.10 0.24 2.88
N ASP A 52 3.91 0.28 3.93
CA ASP A 52 5.36 0.40 3.79
C ASP A 52 5.98 -0.86 3.17
N ARG A 53 5.50 -2.06 3.53
CA ARG A 53 6.01 -3.34 3.00
C ARG A 53 5.43 -3.72 1.63
N LYS A 54 4.12 -3.58 1.47
CA LYS A 54 3.35 -4.16 0.36
C LYS A 54 2.84 -3.12 -0.63
N ARG A 55 3.00 -1.83 -0.32
CA ARG A 55 2.52 -0.69 -1.14
C ARG A 55 1.00 -0.63 -1.27
N TYR A 56 0.27 -1.19 -0.31
CA TYR A 56 -1.19 -1.07 -0.20
C TYR A 56 -1.61 -1.16 1.26
N PHE A 57 -2.83 -0.73 1.56
CA PHE A 57 -3.48 -1.00 2.84
C PHE A 57 -4.94 -1.35 2.60
N ASP A 58 -5.54 -2.03 3.56
CA ASP A 58 -6.94 -2.44 3.51
C ASP A 58 -7.77 -1.53 4.43
N VAL A 59 -8.99 -1.21 4.02
CA VAL A 59 -9.99 -0.43 4.77
C VAL A 59 -11.31 -1.19 4.85
N VAL A 60 -12.16 -0.82 5.80
CA VAL A 60 -13.50 -1.39 5.98
C VAL A 60 -14.52 -0.28 5.71
N GLY A 61 -15.46 -0.56 4.82
CA GLY A 61 -16.56 0.35 4.50
C GLY A 61 -17.49 0.57 5.69
N CYS A 62 -17.92 1.80 5.94
CA CYS A 62 -18.77 2.14 7.08
C CYS A 62 -20.21 1.62 6.99
N ASP A 63 -20.73 1.44 5.78
CA ASP A 63 -22.15 1.15 5.56
C ASP A 63 -22.39 -0.36 5.37
N THR A 64 -21.53 -1.03 4.62
CA THR A 64 -21.69 -2.43 4.25
C THR A 64 -20.75 -3.37 5.00
N GLY A 65 -19.71 -2.83 5.65
CA GLY A 65 -18.64 -3.62 6.26
C GLY A 65 -17.74 -4.34 5.24
N LYS A 66 -17.90 -4.06 3.93
CA LYS A 66 -17.02 -4.62 2.90
C LYS A 66 -15.60 -4.15 3.09
N ARG A 67 -14.66 -5.02 2.75
CA ARG A 67 -13.25 -4.71 2.78
C ARG A 67 -12.79 -4.22 1.41
N TYR A 68 -11.95 -3.20 1.42
CA TYR A 68 -11.36 -2.63 0.22
C TYR A 68 -9.84 -2.58 0.36
N ARG A 69 -9.12 -2.92 -0.70
CA ARG A 69 -7.68 -2.72 -0.81
C ARG A 69 -7.38 -1.48 -1.62
N ILE A 70 -6.68 -0.52 -1.03
CA ILE A 70 -6.17 0.67 -1.69
C ILE A 70 -4.68 0.47 -1.99
N ARG A 71 -4.37 0.22 -3.27
CA ARG A 71 -2.99 0.13 -3.76
C ARG A 71 -2.42 1.53 -3.98
N ARG A 72 -1.09 1.63 -3.93
CA ARG A 72 -0.37 2.83 -4.34
C ARG A 72 -0.75 3.22 -5.78
N GLY A 73 -1.35 4.39 -5.95
CA GLY A 73 -1.86 4.85 -7.24
C GLY A 73 -2.81 6.03 -7.07
N THR A 74 -3.21 6.63 -8.20
CA THR A 74 -4.23 7.69 -8.24
C THR A 74 -5.50 7.25 -8.98
N SER A 75 -5.44 6.16 -9.73
CA SER A 75 -6.55 5.59 -10.50
C SER A 75 -6.45 4.07 -10.52
N ALA A 76 -7.59 3.40 -10.74
CA ALA A 76 -7.72 1.94 -10.78
C ALA A 76 -6.99 1.21 -9.62
N ASN A 77 -6.97 1.85 -8.46
CA ASN A 77 -6.14 1.45 -7.32
C ASN A 77 -6.95 0.90 -6.15
N VAL A 78 -8.28 0.98 -6.19
CA VAL A 78 -9.17 0.40 -5.18
C VAL A 78 -9.84 -0.85 -5.74
N ASN A 79 -9.82 -1.94 -4.97
CA ASN A 79 -10.60 -3.14 -5.24
C ASN A 79 -11.32 -3.58 -3.99
N GLU A 80 -12.53 -4.11 -4.14
CA GLU A 80 -13.14 -4.95 -3.12
C GLU A 80 -12.24 -6.16 -2.84
N ILE A 81 -12.21 -6.64 -1.60
CA ILE A 81 -11.50 -7.87 -1.23
C ILE A 81 -12.43 -8.82 -0.46
N ASP A 82 -12.32 -10.12 -0.76
CA ASP A 82 -13.01 -11.15 0.01
C ASP A 82 -12.30 -11.49 1.33
N GLU A 83 -12.90 -12.40 2.09
CA GLU A 83 -12.36 -12.95 3.33
C GLU A 83 -10.97 -13.62 3.16
N TYR A 84 -10.65 -14.10 1.97
CA TYR A 84 -9.36 -14.71 1.62
C TYR A 84 -8.35 -13.69 1.08
N GLY A 85 -8.71 -12.41 1.03
CA GLY A 85 -7.88 -11.32 0.53
C GLY A 85 -7.72 -11.28 -1.00
N ARG A 86 -8.60 -11.96 -1.75
CA ARG A 86 -8.62 -11.93 -3.22
C ARG A 86 -9.29 -10.66 -3.71
N LEU A 87 -8.72 -10.07 -4.76
CA LEU A 87 -9.22 -8.83 -5.35
C LEU A 87 -10.46 -9.09 -6.20
N GLY A 88 -11.54 -8.40 -5.90
CA GLY A 88 -12.77 -8.39 -6.66
C GLY A 88 -12.94 -7.15 -7.52
N THR A 89 -14.19 -6.73 -7.69
CA THR A 89 -14.58 -5.57 -8.50
C THR A 89 -13.76 -4.34 -8.12
N GLY A 90 -13.23 -3.69 -9.14
CA GLY A 90 -12.48 -2.45 -8.99
C GLY A 90 -13.41 -1.26 -8.83
N ARG A 91 -13.04 -0.34 -7.92
CA ARG A 91 -13.71 0.96 -7.72
C ARG A 91 -12.72 2.07 -8.05
N CYS A 92 -13.11 3.02 -8.88
CA CYS A 92 -12.20 4.03 -9.38
C CYS A 92 -12.74 5.44 -9.16
N PHE A 93 -12.04 6.19 -8.32
CA PHE A 93 -12.28 7.59 -7.98
C PHE A 93 -11.26 8.45 -8.72
N VAL A 94 -11.31 8.48 -10.06
CA VAL A 94 -10.29 9.20 -10.85
C VAL A 94 -10.34 10.69 -10.47
N PRO A 95 -9.29 11.26 -9.88
CA PRO A 95 -9.28 12.67 -9.55
C PRO A 95 -9.19 13.51 -10.82
N LEU A 96 -9.75 14.72 -10.76
CA LEU A 96 -9.50 15.73 -11.78
C LEU A 96 -8.12 16.35 -11.54
N GLY A 97 -7.26 16.31 -12.57
CA GLY A 97 -5.92 16.91 -12.53
C GLY A 97 -4.83 16.07 -11.84
N GLY A 98 -3.64 16.66 -11.74
CA GLY A 98 -2.43 16.02 -11.20
C GLY A 98 -2.30 16.14 -9.68
N LEU A 99 -3.15 15.42 -8.94
CA LEU A 99 -3.09 15.42 -7.47
C LEU A 99 -1.96 14.55 -6.93
N ALA A 100 -1.42 14.95 -5.77
CA ALA A 100 -0.39 14.16 -5.10
C ALA A 100 -0.97 12.81 -4.64
N GLN A 101 -0.30 11.72 -5.03
CA GLN A 101 -0.78 10.35 -4.78
C GLN A 101 -1.16 10.06 -3.33
N GLY A 102 -0.40 10.57 -2.35
CA GLY A 102 -0.72 10.35 -0.93
C GLY A 102 -2.07 10.95 -0.52
N ASP A 103 -2.40 12.13 -1.04
CA ASP A 103 -3.64 12.83 -0.75
C ASP A 103 -4.83 12.13 -1.42
N VAL A 104 -4.65 11.66 -2.66
CA VAL A 104 -5.68 10.86 -3.36
C VAL A 104 -6.00 9.59 -2.58
N MET A 105 -4.97 8.84 -2.16
CA MET A 105 -5.17 7.61 -1.38
C MET A 105 -5.79 7.87 0.00
N LEU A 106 -5.44 9.00 0.64
CA LEU A 106 -6.03 9.39 1.93
C LEU A 106 -7.50 9.78 1.76
N ALA A 107 -7.84 10.56 0.74
CA ALA A 107 -9.22 10.92 0.43
C ALA A 107 -10.08 9.68 0.16
N GLN A 108 -9.55 8.71 -0.61
CA GLN A 108 -10.22 7.43 -0.86
C GLN A 108 -10.45 6.63 0.43
N LYS A 109 -9.47 6.59 1.34
CA LYS A 109 -9.62 5.95 2.66
C LYS A 109 -10.75 6.60 3.45
N ILE A 110 -10.72 7.92 3.60
CA ILE A 110 -11.71 8.68 4.36
C ILE A 110 -13.10 8.42 3.77
N ALA A 111 -13.26 8.59 2.45
CA ALA A 111 -14.53 8.39 1.77
C ALA A 111 -15.14 6.99 2.03
N LEU A 112 -14.34 5.93 1.95
CA LEU A 112 -14.81 4.57 2.21
C LEU A 112 -15.13 4.32 3.69
N GLU A 113 -14.35 4.88 4.62
CA GLU A 113 -14.52 4.65 6.06
C GLU A 113 -15.56 5.58 6.71
N THR A 114 -16.05 6.61 6.02
CA THR A 114 -17.01 7.57 6.59
C THR A 114 -18.27 7.82 5.77
N ASP A 115 -18.28 7.53 4.46
CA ASP A 115 -19.41 7.78 3.56
C ASP A 115 -19.39 6.81 2.36
N GLU A 116 -19.37 5.51 2.68
CA GLU A 116 -19.12 4.42 1.73
C GLU A 116 -20.10 4.43 0.56
N ASN A 117 -21.40 4.46 0.83
CA ASN A 117 -22.43 4.37 -0.20
C ASN A 117 -22.37 5.55 -1.17
N HIS A 118 -22.16 6.78 -0.66
CA HIS A 118 -22.03 7.94 -1.52
C HIS A 118 -20.75 7.85 -2.36
N ALA A 119 -19.63 7.47 -1.74
CA ALA A 119 -18.37 7.25 -2.45
C ALA A 119 -18.54 6.23 -3.58
N LEU A 120 -19.18 5.08 -3.31
CA LEU A 120 -19.43 4.06 -4.32
C LEU A 120 -20.40 4.51 -5.42
N SER A 121 -21.34 5.42 -5.13
CA SER A 121 -22.30 5.94 -6.11
C SER A 121 -21.64 6.77 -7.22
N ILE A 122 -20.52 7.43 -6.91
CA ILE A 122 -19.73 8.23 -7.86
C ILE A 122 -18.54 7.46 -8.46
N ALA A 123 -18.23 6.28 -7.94
CA ALA A 123 -17.06 5.51 -8.37
C ALA A 123 -17.34 4.78 -9.70
N ASN A 124 -16.39 4.88 -10.64
CA ASN A 124 -16.41 4.03 -11.82
C ASN A 124 -16.08 2.58 -11.44
N SER A 125 -16.81 1.63 -12.02
CA SER A 125 -16.55 0.21 -11.81
C SER A 125 -15.66 -0.35 -12.92
N PHE A 126 -14.68 -1.18 -12.56
CA PHE A 126 -13.85 -1.88 -13.54
C PHE A 126 -13.68 -3.36 -13.19
N PRO A 127 -13.44 -4.24 -14.18
CA PRO A 127 -13.23 -5.66 -13.93
C PRO A 127 -12.07 -5.92 -12.94
N GLY A 128 -12.33 -6.76 -11.94
CA GLY A 128 -11.26 -7.34 -11.11
C GLY A 128 -10.40 -8.34 -11.88
N PRO A 129 -9.27 -8.81 -11.31
CA PRO A 129 -8.47 -9.87 -11.89
C PRO A 129 -9.30 -11.13 -12.20
N LEU A 130 -8.98 -11.84 -13.29
CA LEU A 130 -9.74 -13.00 -13.76
C LEU A 130 -9.99 -14.08 -12.68
N GLY A 131 -9.07 -14.21 -11.71
CA GLY A 131 -9.18 -15.16 -10.59
C GLY A 131 -10.34 -14.90 -9.62
N TRP A 132 -11.00 -13.75 -9.69
CA TRP A 132 -12.20 -13.41 -8.91
C TRP A 132 -13.48 -14.13 -9.39
N ARG A 133 -13.59 -14.36 -10.71
CA ARG A 133 -14.83 -14.90 -11.32
C ARG A 133 -14.90 -16.43 -11.35
N LEU A 134 -13.84 -17.12 -10.94
CA LEU A 134 -13.82 -18.58 -10.89
C LEU A 134 -14.08 -19.04 -9.45
N PRO A 135 -15.19 -19.76 -9.16
CA PRO A 135 -15.33 -20.44 -7.89
C PRO A 135 -14.21 -21.49 -7.81
N ARG A 136 -13.23 -21.29 -6.93
CA ARG A 136 -12.19 -22.28 -6.67
C ARG A 136 -12.33 -22.84 -5.26
N ARG A 137 -12.31 -24.17 -5.21
CA ARG A 137 -12.53 -25.04 -4.04
C ARG A 137 -11.98 -24.42 -2.76
N ARG A 138 -12.79 -24.47 -1.69
CA ARG A 138 -12.30 -24.34 -0.30
C ARG A 138 -10.97 -25.07 -0.19
N PRO A 139 -9.91 -24.47 0.38
CA PRO A 139 -8.76 -25.25 0.82
C PRO A 139 -9.33 -26.38 1.68
N ALA A 140 -8.97 -27.63 1.36
CA ALA A 140 -9.37 -28.75 2.19
C ALA A 140 -8.87 -28.44 3.60
N GLU A 141 -9.81 -28.28 4.54
CA GLU A 141 -9.54 -28.23 5.96
C GLU A 141 -8.56 -29.36 6.26
N ALA A 142 -7.37 -29.00 6.75
CA ALA A 142 -6.32 -29.95 6.98
C ALA A 142 -6.89 -31.05 7.89
N ARG A 143 -7.10 -32.24 7.32
CA ARG A 143 -7.49 -33.42 8.10
C ARG A 143 -6.43 -33.58 9.18
N SER A 144 -6.82 -33.32 10.43
CA SER A 144 -6.02 -33.66 11.60
C SER A 144 -5.55 -35.11 11.46
N PRO A 145 -4.28 -35.45 11.74
CA PRO A 145 -3.84 -36.83 11.71
C PRO A 145 -4.65 -37.58 12.77
N GLY A 146 -5.48 -38.52 12.33
CA GLY A 146 -6.28 -39.33 13.23
C GLY A 146 -5.41 -40.00 14.28
N VAL A 147 -5.79 -39.83 15.55
CA VAL A 147 -5.29 -40.60 16.68
C VAL A 147 -5.47 -42.08 16.35
N ARG A 148 -4.37 -42.83 16.23
CA ARG A 148 -4.41 -44.30 16.22
C ARG A 148 -4.72 -44.75 17.65
N LEU A 149 -5.92 -45.27 17.86
CA LEU A 149 -6.20 -46.15 18.99
C LEU A 149 -5.82 -47.57 18.57
N SER A 150 -4.79 -48.12 19.22
CA SER A 150 -4.45 -49.55 19.13
C SER A 150 -5.41 -50.34 20.02
N PRO A 151 -5.85 -51.54 19.61
CA PRO A 151 -6.68 -52.39 20.46
C PRO A 151 -5.80 -53.14 21.47
N GLY A 152 -6.30 -53.25 22.71
CA GLY A 152 -5.88 -54.17 23.76
C GLY A 152 -7.10 -54.85 24.34
#